data_AF-A0A919WLN8-F1
#
_entry.id   AF-A0A919WLN8-F1
#
_cell.length_a   1.000
_cell.length_b   1.000
_cell.length_c   1.000
_cell.angle_alpha   90.00
_cell.angle_beta   90.00
_cell.angle_gamma   90.00
#
_symmetry.space_group_name_H-M   'P 1'
#
loop_
_entity.id
_entity.type
_entity.pdbx_description
1 polymer ?
#
loop_
_entity_poly.entity_id
_entity_poly.type
_entity_poly.pdbx_seq_one_letter_code
_entity_poly.pdbx_strand_id
1 'polypeptide(L)'
;MYNYNSPNLNRFINRYHYAMPYLYPTTASPNCYRNNRYTTRVKSFSKDEAAAIAVLLGIDFNKSKFDLDEFWMGVNTELEHGKISSQTNVTGDDPIITGKIALAHLNEFPDYYKRLKVLEDEAKAYWNK
;
A
#
# COMPACT_ATOMS: atom_id res chain seq x y z
N MET A 1 -16.18 -11.11 -8.39
CA MET A 1 -14.89 -11.43 -9.03
C MET A 1 -14.25 -10.15 -9.53
N TYR A 2 -13.20 -9.66 -8.88
CA TYR A 2 -12.37 -8.60 -9.47
C TYR A 2 -11.58 -9.20 -10.63
N ASN A 3 -11.70 -8.61 -11.82
CA ASN A 3 -11.02 -9.11 -13.01
C ASN A 3 -9.56 -8.64 -12.97
N TYR A 4 -8.66 -9.53 -12.55
CA TYR A 4 -7.23 -9.27 -12.42
C TYR A 4 -6.47 -9.24 -13.78
N ASN A 5 -7.15 -9.06 -14.92
CA ASN A 5 -6.53 -9.03 -16.24
C ASN A 5 -6.24 -7.61 -16.76
N SER A 6 -5.92 -6.66 -15.89
CA SER A 6 -5.45 -5.33 -16.31
C SER A 6 -3.95 -5.39 -16.68
N PRO A 7 -3.52 -4.85 -17.84
CA PRO A 7 -2.10 -4.74 -18.20
C PRO A 7 -1.28 -3.99 -17.14
N ASN A 8 -1.89 -3.05 -16.42
CA ASN A 8 -1.24 -2.29 -15.36
C ASN A 8 -0.95 -3.14 -14.12
N LEU A 9 -1.89 -4.03 -13.76
CA LEU A 9 -1.75 -4.98 -12.66
C LEU A 9 -0.54 -5.90 -12.89
N ASN A 10 -0.48 -6.54 -14.06
CA ASN A 10 0.60 -7.45 -14.41
C ASN A 10 1.96 -6.75 -14.45
N ARG A 11 2.00 -5.51 -14.95
CA ARG A 11 3.24 -4.72 -14.96
C ARG A 11 3.72 -4.39 -13.54
N PHE A 12 2.81 -4.10 -12.62
CA PHE A 12 3.13 -3.85 -11.22
C PHE A 12 3.64 -5.13 -10.54
N ILE A 13 2.90 -6.24 -10.64
CA ILE A 13 3.29 -7.53 -10.02
C ILE A 13 4.66 -8.00 -10.53
N ASN A 14 4.88 -7.97 -11.84
CA ASN A 14 6.16 -8.38 -12.41
C ASN A 14 7.32 -7.54 -11.86
N ARG A 15 7.13 -6.22 -11.70
CA ARG A 15 8.15 -5.35 -11.09
C ARG A 15 8.55 -5.80 -9.68
N TYR A 16 7.60 -6.28 -8.87
CA TYR A 16 7.88 -6.75 -7.51
C TYR A 16 8.46 -8.17 -7.48
N HIS A 17 8.00 -9.07 -8.34
CA HIS A 17 8.54 -10.43 -8.44
C HIS A 17 10.02 -10.45 -8.85
N TYR A 18 10.45 -9.59 -9.79
CA TYR A 18 11.86 -9.50 -10.19
C TYR A 18 12.77 -8.76 -9.19
N ALA A 19 12.21 -8.15 -8.14
CA ALA A 19 12.94 -7.52 -7.04
C ALA A 19 12.99 -8.37 -5.76
N MET A 20 12.32 -9.52 -5.74
CA MET A 20 12.16 -10.41 -4.57
C MET A 20 12.95 -11.74 -4.59
N PRO A 21 14.05 -11.93 -5.34
CA PRO A 21 15.05 -12.92 -4.93
C PRO A 21 16.10 -12.22 -4.06
N TYR A 22 16.21 -12.67 -2.80
CA TYR A 22 17.25 -12.36 -1.80
C TYR A 22 17.06 -11.11 -0.92
N LEU A 23 16.34 -11.29 0.18
CA LEU A 23 16.54 -10.54 1.43
C LEU A 23 17.06 -11.49 2.52
N TYR A 24 18.29 -11.99 2.31
CA TYR A 24 19.26 -12.34 3.34
C TYR A 24 20.61 -11.78 2.86
N PRO A 25 21.43 -11.17 3.73
CA PRO A 25 22.61 -10.42 3.29
C PRO A 25 23.69 -11.38 2.79
N THR A 26 23.97 -11.33 1.48
CA THR A 26 25.25 -11.81 0.95
C THR A 26 26.12 -10.58 0.70
N THR A 27 27.38 -10.68 1.08
CA THR A 27 28.41 -9.62 1.06
C THR A 27 28.86 -9.23 -0.35
N ALA A 28 28.01 -9.37 -1.35
CA ALA A 28 28.28 -8.98 -2.72
C ALA A 28 27.61 -7.63 -3.00
N SER A 29 28.43 -6.61 -3.21
CA SER A 29 28.01 -5.29 -3.69
C SER A 29 27.16 -5.42 -4.97
N PRO A 30 25.88 -5.00 -4.97
CA PRO A 30 25.07 -5.03 -6.18
C PRO A 30 24.79 -3.59 -6.62
N ASN A 31 25.71 -3.06 -7.41
CA ASN A 31 25.45 -1.88 -8.22
C ASN A 31 24.76 -2.33 -9.52
N CYS A 32 23.49 -2.73 -9.46
CA CYS A 32 22.63 -2.83 -10.65
C CYS A 32 21.15 -2.85 -10.26
N TYR A 33 20.35 -2.07 -10.99
CA TYR A 33 18.90 -1.82 -10.85
C TYR A 33 18.48 -0.70 -9.88
N ARG A 34 19.13 0.47 -9.98
CA ARG A 34 18.54 1.75 -9.52
C ARG A 34 17.39 2.18 -10.44
N ASN A 35 16.18 1.68 -10.18
CA ASN A 35 14.98 2.33 -10.69
C ASN A 35 14.79 3.65 -9.93
N ASN A 36 14.90 4.77 -10.66
CA ASN A 36 14.84 6.16 -10.18
C ASN A 36 13.44 6.61 -9.69
N ARG A 37 12.68 5.72 -9.04
CA ARG A 37 11.41 6.04 -8.37
C ARG A 37 11.51 6.03 -6.84
N TYR A 38 12.62 5.55 -6.27
CA TYR A 38 12.85 5.61 -4.82
C TYR A 38 13.11 7.04 -4.29
N THR A 39 13.35 8.00 -5.18
CA THR A 39 13.59 9.42 -4.82
C THR A 39 12.30 10.24 -4.75
N THR A 40 11.29 9.91 -5.55
CA THR A 40 10.04 10.67 -5.63
C THR A 40 8.97 10.10 -4.70
N ARG A 41 8.25 10.98 -3.99
CA ARG A 41 7.09 10.62 -3.15
C ARG A 41 5.96 10.03 -4.00
N VAL A 42 5.36 8.95 -3.53
CA VAL A 42 4.11 8.40 -4.09
C VAL A 42 2.95 9.30 -3.65
N LYS A 43 2.16 9.78 -4.62
CA LYS A 43 1.02 10.65 -4.34
C LYS A 43 -0.23 9.86 -3.98
N SER A 44 -0.46 8.74 -4.68
CA SER A 44 -1.62 7.88 -4.51
C SER A 44 -1.39 6.56 -5.26
N PHE A 45 -2.06 5.50 -4.84
CA PHE A 45 -2.23 4.28 -5.60
C PHE A 45 -3.56 4.28 -6.34
N SER A 46 -3.53 3.88 -7.61
CA SER A 46 -4.74 3.53 -8.35
C SER A 46 -5.38 2.25 -7.79
N LYS A 47 -6.67 2.01 -8.12
CA LYS A 47 -7.37 0.80 -7.68
C LYS A 47 -6.73 -0.48 -8.26
N ASP A 48 -6.17 -0.40 -9.47
CA ASP A 48 -5.38 -1.48 -10.08
C ASP A 48 -4.09 -1.74 -9.28
N GLU A 49 -3.37 -0.70 -8.86
CA GLU A 49 -2.18 -0.86 -8.02
C GLU A 49 -2.52 -1.44 -6.64
N ALA A 50 -3.61 -1.00 -6.02
CA ALA A 50 -4.11 -1.59 -4.78
C ALA A 50 -4.48 -3.07 -4.95
N ALA A 51 -5.12 -3.44 -6.06
CA ALA A 51 -5.38 -4.84 -6.38
C ALA A 51 -4.09 -5.64 -6.55
N ALA A 52 -3.04 -5.06 -7.17
CA ALA A 52 -1.75 -5.72 -7.31
C ALA A 52 -1.06 -5.92 -5.95
N ILE A 53 -1.10 -4.92 -5.09
CA ILE A 53 -0.60 -5.01 -3.71
C ILE A 53 -1.36 -6.11 -2.96
N ALA A 54 -2.69 -6.15 -3.06
CA ALA A 54 -3.51 -7.16 -2.41
C ALA A 54 -3.16 -8.58 -2.87
N VAL A 55 -2.93 -8.78 -4.17
CA VAL A 55 -2.47 -10.05 -4.75
C VAL A 55 -1.09 -10.43 -4.20
N LEU A 56 -0.14 -9.49 -4.15
CA LEU A 56 1.21 -9.72 -3.61
C LEU A 56 1.21 -10.04 -2.11
N LEU A 57 0.20 -9.55 -1.38
CA LEU A 57 -0.03 -9.86 0.04
C LEU A 57 -0.85 -11.13 0.27
N GLY A 58 -1.33 -11.78 -0.80
CA GLY A 58 -2.13 -13.01 -0.70
C GLY A 58 -3.55 -12.80 -0.18
N ILE A 59 -4.12 -11.59 -0.34
CA ILE A 59 -5.50 -11.29 0.07
C ILE A 59 -6.48 -11.95 -0.91
N ASP A 60 -7.38 -12.79 -0.39
CA ASP A 60 -8.51 -13.34 -1.14
C ASP A 60 -9.79 -12.63 -0.72
N PHE A 61 -10.27 -11.72 -1.59
CA PHE A 61 -11.48 -10.94 -1.32
C PHE A 61 -12.78 -11.77 -1.23
N ASN A 62 -12.78 -13.05 -1.64
CA ASN A 62 -13.93 -13.93 -1.42
C ASN A 62 -13.94 -14.54 -0.01
N LYS A 63 -12.81 -14.46 0.71
CA LYS A 63 -12.64 -14.98 2.08
C LYS A 63 -12.48 -13.87 3.11
N SER A 64 -12.07 -12.67 2.70
CA SER A 64 -12.00 -11.51 3.60
C SER A 64 -13.40 -10.99 3.93
N LYS A 65 -13.47 -10.24 5.05
CA LYS A 65 -14.69 -9.54 5.47
C LYS A 65 -14.81 -8.12 4.88
N PHE A 66 -13.75 -7.64 4.23
CA PHE A 66 -13.64 -6.35 3.57
C PHE A 66 -13.46 -6.53 2.06
N ASP A 67 -13.67 -5.47 1.29
CA ASP A 67 -13.54 -5.47 -0.18
C ASP A 67 -12.30 -4.69 -0.66
N LEU A 68 -12.11 -4.67 -1.98
CA LEU A 68 -11.01 -3.93 -2.61
C LEU A 68 -11.12 -2.42 -2.37
N ASP A 69 -12.33 -1.88 -2.16
CA ASP A 69 -12.50 -0.44 -1.94
C ASP A 69 -11.99 -0.02 -0.56
N GLU A 70 -12.30 -0.79 0.48
CA GLU A 70 -11.69 -0.61 1.81
C GLU A 70 -10.17 -0.73 1.77
N PHE A 71 -9.64 -1.74 1.07
CA PHE A 71 -8.19 -1.91 0.94
C PHE A 71 -7.54 -0.77 0.15
N TRP A 72 -8.17 -0.33 -0.93
CA TRP A 72 -7.68 0.79 -1.75
C TRP A 72 -7.71 2.11 -0.98
N MET A 73 -8.76 2.38 -0.21
CA MET A 73 -8.80 3.51 0.73
C MET A 73 -7.63 3.41 1.70
N GLY A 74 -7.45 2.23 2.31
CA GLY A 74 -6.40 1.98 3.28
C GLY A 74 -5.00 2.25 2.77
N VAL A 75 -4.59 1.61 1.67
CA VAL A 75 -3.23 1.82 1.14
C VAL A 75 -2.94 3.27 0.75
N ASN A 76 -3.97 4.07 0.44
CA ASN A 76 -3.81 5.50 0.18
C ASN A 76 -3.74 6.33 1.47
N THR A 77 -4.54 6.00 2.48
CA THR A 77 -4.45 6.62 3.83
C THR A 77 -3.08 6.35 4.45
N GLU A 78 -2.59 5.11 4.38
CA GLU A 78 -1.31 4.72 4.98
C GLU A 78 -0.07 5.33 4.31
N LEU A 79 -0.22 6.03 3.17
CA LEU A 79 0.87 6.87 2.64
C LEU A 79 1.27 7.98 3.62
N GLU A 80 0.41 8.35 4.57
CA GLU A 80 0.74 9.28 5.67
C GLU A 80 1.91 8.80 6.52
N HIS A 81 2.10 7.48 6.62
CA HIS A 81 3.24 6.85 7.29
C HIS A 81 4.48 6.68 6.39
N GLY A 82 4.41 7.19 5.16
CA GLY A 82 5.50 7.24 4.21
C GLY A 82 6.21 8.59 4.15
N LYS A 83 6.64 8.98 2.95
CA LYS A 83 7.40 10.21 2.70
C LYS A 83 6.55 11.49 2.83
N ILE A 84 5.25 11.38 3.09
CA ILE A 84 4.38 12.52 3.43
C ILE A 84 4.93 13.25 4.66
N SER A 85 5.31 12.49 5.69
CA SER A 85 5.87 13.01 6.93
C SER A 85 7.25 12.42 7.16
N SER A 86 8.29 13.18 6.83
CA SER A 86 9.69 12.71 7.00
C SER A 86 10.04 12.34 8.44
N GLN A 87 9.41 12.98 9.43
CA GLN A 87 9.64 12.73 10.86
C GLN A 87 9.07 11.37 11.31
N THR A 88 7.98 10.93 10.70
CA THR A 88 7.27 9.69 11.06
C THR A 88 7.26 8.67 9.92
N ASN A 89 8.19 8.82 8.95
CA ASN A 89 8.28 7.95 7.79
C ASN A 89 8.83 6.58 8.19
N VAL A 90 7.97 5.56 8.11
CA VAL A 90 8.32 4.17 8.42
C VAL A 90 8.16 3.24 7.21
N THR A 91 7.44 3.66 6.16
CA THR A 91 7.21 2.83 4.97
C THR A 91 8.11 3.18 3.79
N GLY A 92 8.63 4.41 3.73
CA GLY A 92 9.38 4.90 2.55
C GLY A 92 8.54 4.98 1.27
N ASP A 93 7.20 4.99 1.39
CA ASP A 93 6.22 4.75 0.33
C ASP A 93 6.33 3.37 -0.33
N ASP A 94 6.97 2.39 0.34
CA ASP A 94 7.00 1.02 -0.17
C ASP A 94 5.57 0.44 -0.18
N PRO A 95 5.04 0.01 -1.34
CA PRO A 95 3.64 -0.39 -1.44
C PRO A 95 3.31 -1.67 -0.66
N ILE A 96 4.28 -2.55 -0.44
CA ILE A 96 4.07 -3.79 0.32
C ILE A 96 4.06 -3.48 1.82
N ILE A 97 4.99 -2.65 2.30
CA ILE A 97 4.99 -2.22 3.71
C ILE A 97 3.72 -1.41 4.00
N THR A 98 3.36 -0.46 3.13
CA THR A 98 2.14 0.35 3.24
C THR A 98 0.89 -0.54 3.22
N GLY A 99 0.83 -1.51 2.30
CA GLY A 99 -0.27 -2.47 2.21
C GLY A 99 -0.42 -3.38 3.43
N LYS A 100 0.68 -3.73 4.11
CA LYS A 100 0.63 -4.53 5.36
C LYS A 100 -0.02 -3.75 6.51
N ILE A 101 0.24 -2.45 6.61
CA ILE A 101 -0.41 -1.60 7.62
C ILE A 101 -1.93 -1.57 7.34
N ALA A 102 -2.30 -1.34 6.07
CA ALA A 102 -3.71 -1.34 5.68
C ALA A 102 -4.43 -2.66 5.96
N LEU A 103 -3.76 -3.78 5.65
CA LEU A 103 -4.28 -5.11 5.95
C LEU A 103 -4.42 -5.37 7.45
N ALA A 104 -3.50 -4.89 8.29
CA ALA A 104 -3.57 -5.06 9.73
C ALA A 104 -4.84 -4.43 10.30
N HIS A 105 -5.13 -3.18 9.92
CA HIS A 105 -6.32 -2.47 10.37
C HIS A 105 -7.63 -3.10 9.86
N LEU A 106 -7.68 -3.53 8.61
CA LEU A 106 -8.86 -4.21 8.07
C LEU A 106 -9.11 -5.59 8.67
N ASN A 107 -8.09 -6.21 9.28
CA ASN A 107 -8.24 -7.43 10.08
C ASN A 107 -8.79 -7.16 11.48
N GLU A 108 -8.63 -5.95 12.03
CA GLU A 108 -9.26 -5.54 13.29
C GLU A 108 -10.77 -5.37 13.09
N PHE A 109 -11.19 -4.64 12.06
CA PHE A 109 -12.58 -4.56 11.64
C PHE A 109 -12.72 -4.16 10.16
N PRO A 110 -13.77 -4.65 9.44
CA PRO A 110 -13.76 -4.62 7.98
C PRO A 110 -14.09 -3.28 7.33
N ASP A 111 -14.62 -2.31 8.09
CA ASP A 111 -15.00 -0.96 7.64
C ASP A 111 -14.07 0.13 8.22
N TYR A 112 -12.84 -0.24 8.57
CA TYR A 112 -11.88 0.60 9.28
C TYR A 112 -11.70 1.98 8.65
N TYR A 113 -11.43 2.04 7.34
CA TYR A 113 -11.08 3.28 6.68
C TYR A 113 -12.29 4.19 6.47
N LYS A 114 -13.49 3.64 6.33
CA LYS A 114 -14.72 4.44 6.35
C LYS A 114 -14.92 5.13 7.71
N ARG A 115 -14.68 4.43 8.82
CA ARG A 115 -14.79 5.00 10.18
C ARG A 115 -13.70 6.03 10.45
N LEU A 116 -12.45 5.69 10.11
CA LEU A 116 -11.32 6.60 10.29
C LEU A 116 -11.55 7.91 9.53
N LYS A 117 -12.06 7.84 8.29
CA LYS A 117 -12.37 9.03 7.51
C LYS A 117 -13.33 9.98 8.23
N VAL A 118 -14.40 9.46 8.83
CA VAL A 118 -15.35 10.27 9.61
C VAL A 118 -14.65 10.93 10.80
N LEU A 119 -13.88 10.14 11.57
CA LEU A 119 -13.14 10.64 12.75
C LEU A 119 -12.17 11.77 12.36
N GLU A 120 -11.41 11.59 11.29
CA GLU A 120 -10.47 12.61 10.83
C GLU A 120 -11.16 13.88 10.32
N ASP A 121 -12.26 13.75 9.58
CA ASP A 121 -13.02 14.89 9.07
C ASP A 121 -13.60 15.70 10.25
N GLU A 122 -14.11 15.03 11.29
CA GLU A 122 -14.55 15.66 12.55
C GLU A 122 -13.41 16.35 13.29
N ALA A 123 -12.25 15.70 13.42
CA ALA A 123 -11.07 16.28 14.06
C ALA A 123 -10.55 17.51 13.30
N LYS A 124 -10.46 17.44 11.97
CA LYS A 124 -10.08 18.56 11.11
C LYS A 124 -11.05 19.73 11.30
N ALA A 125 -12.35 19.48 11.34
CA ALA A 125 -13.36 20.53 11.56
C ALA A 125 -13.29 21.16 12.97
N TYR A 126 -12.87 20.40 13.98
CA TYR A 126 -12.71 20.89 15.35
C TYR A 126 -11.46 21.77 15.51
N TRP A 127 -10.30 21.30 15.02
CA TRP A 127 -9.00 21.95 15.24
C TRP A 127 -8.65 23.04 14.20
N ASN A 128 -9.36 23.13 13.08
CA ASN A 128 -9.19 24.21 12.10
C ASN A 128 -10.08 25.45 12.37
N LYS A 129 -10.67 25.55 13.56
CA LYS A 129 -11.37 26.76 14.04
C LYS A 129 -10.37 27.74 14.65
#